data_AF-A0A835TLJ0-F1
#
_entry.id   AF-A0A835TLJ0-F1
#
_cell.length_a   1.000
_cell.length_b   1.000
_cell.length_c   1.000
_cell.angle_alpha   90.00
_cell.angle_beta   90.00
_cell.angle_gamma   90.00
#
_symmetry.space_group_name_H-M   'P 1'
#
loop_
_entity.id
_entity.type
_entity.pdbx_description
1 polymer ?
#
loop_
_entity_poly.entity_id
_entity_poly.type
_entity_poly.pdbx_seq_one_letter_code
_entity_poly.pdbx_strand_id
1 'polypeptide(L)'
;MAQRLQRGATASVNAKLAAAIAGRFGQSEDADCQLVFVLDPAPPTGGEPHGGGSAAGGSGAIHKKEVARLGEPLPAHLLVLKPASDKIAAQMKWAQTGGGEESTCGPPARPNKKARKSGAAAKSAAPQKQLPELQIMLGGEEELPAAHAAIQFAYTNCLEAGISVRKALQVRRQAAYLQMDGRSSGNAAVLELYGSSALWPDPAEDAAFAAMLTGAKRRLVAHFGDALAVLNDPARYEQMVALPAVGLEALLESDGFGSDSESSVVLVLAEWMAANYASTDEALRRRLCGLLRLVQCSRTYLCGVLPVLAARHQRSPTSAAGWFEVNPAQATSMVAYSTASAAERKAMAAEGAPWGPCAGMATVPAGWRNTQPRRQCLPAAGRSYDFSVSLKEMETCFGALEPGEKGYLIPRVPASRLGSHIVAQGLEWRPYLQSASGASTAGFFVTPSVPAALLAASSASGTAAAEDELLMGAVAAVPRVQVSVCGAAGQQAWSGQLGGDADSIVRMGYSWGVVKALEWREAAINQQTGNNSNGAAGSSGNSKLAACWAPYLQGGSRLEGSIVLLPPAP
;
A
#
# COMPACT_ATOMS: atom_id res chain seq x y z
N MET A 1 29.55 3.12 13.51
CA MET A 1 29.05 4.07 12.49
C MET A 1 27.54 3.96 12.41
N ALA A 2 26.86 4.47 13.43
CA ALA A 2 25.41 4.44 13.56
C ALA A 2 24.87 5.89 13.52
N GLN A 3 23.64 6.04 13.05
CA GLN A 3 22.84 7.27 12.90
C GLN A 3 23.09 8.16 11.66
N ARG A 4 22.33 7.87 10.60
CA ARG A 4 21.64 8.89 9.79
C ARG A 4 20.53 8.23 8.95
N LEU A 5 19.39 7.97 9.57
CA LEU A 5 18.16 7.65 8.84
C LEU A 5 17.35 8.94 8.67
N GLN A 6 17.43 9.44 7.43
CA GLN A 6 16.40 10.11 6.62
C GLN A 6 15.56 11.26 7.22
N ARG A 7 15.88 12.48 6.75
CA ARG A 7 14.88 13.52 6.49
C ARG A 7 14.26 13.23 5.12
N GLY A 8 13.00 12.82 5.09
CA GLY A 8 12.20 12.81 3.86
C GLY A 8 11.98 14.25 3.38
N ALA A 9 12.24 14.50 2.09
CA ALA A 9 12.07 15.80 1.46
C ALA A 9 10.58 16.11 1.27
N THR A 10 9.94 16.60 2.32
CA THR A 10 8.81 17.52 2.20
C THR A 10 9.40 18.93 2.18
N ALA A 11 8.90 19.81 1.31
CA ALA A 11 9.35 21.19 1.20
C ALA A 11 9.51 21.79 2.60
N SER A 12 10.70 22.34 2.89
CA SER A 12 11.02 22.83 4.23
C SER A 12 10.04 23.94 4.61
N VAL A 13 9.01 23.57 5.37
CA VAL A 13 8.30 24.47 6.25
C VAL A 13 9.38 25.27 6.98
N ASN A 14 9.25 26.60 6.96
CA ASN A 14 10.24 27.53 7.52
C ASN A 14 10.65 27.05 8.91
N ALA A 15 11.82 26.42 9.02
CA ALA A 15 12.23 25.70 10.23
C ALA A 15 12.32 26.64 11.44
N LYS A 16 12.57 27.93 11.20
CA LYS A 16 12.54 28.97 12.24
C LYS A 16 11.13 29.22 12.76
N LEU A 17 10.12 29.24 11.87
CA LEU A 17 8.72 29.37 12.26
C LEU A 17 8.25 28.15 13.05
N ALA A 18 8.59 26.94 12.59
CA ALA A 18 8.26 25.70 13.31
C ALA A 18 8.90 25.68 14.72
N ALA A 19 10.17 26.05 14.84
CA ALA A 19 10.85 26.16 16.12
C ALA A 19 10.24 27.26 17.03
N ALA A 20 9.86 28.40 16.46
CA ALA A 20 9.20 29.47 17.19
C ALA A 20 7.83 29.03 17.73
N ILE A 21 7.01 28.37 16.91
CA ILE A 21 5.71 27.80 17.33
C ILE A 21 5.93 26.75 18.42
N ALA A 22 6.87 25.82 18.23
CA ALA A 22 7.18 24.79 19.23
C ALA A 22 7.59 25.40 20.59
N GLY A 23 8.38 26.48 20.58
CA GLY A 23 8.79 27.21 21.79
C GLY A 23 7.67 27.94 22.52
N ARG A 24 6.48 28.09 21.91
CA ARG A 24 5.29 28.70 22.53
C ARG A 24 4.46 27.71 23.33
N PHE A 25 4.74 26.40 23.29
CA PHE A 25 3.99 25.42 24.07
C PHE A 25 4.09 25.69 25.58
N GLY A 26 2.95 25.84 26.24
CA GLY A 26 2.86 26.15 27.68
C GLY A 26 3.25 27.58 28.08
N GLN A 27 3.62 28.44 27.11
CA GLN A 27 3.96 29.84 27.38
C GLN A 27 2.68 30.69 27.37
N SER A 28 2.58 31.64 28.30
CA SER A 28 1.45 32.60 28.37
C SER A 28 1.58 33.76 27.38
N GLU A 29 2.78 33.98 26.83
CA GLU A 29 3.02 34.99 25.80
C GLU A 29 2.24 34.63 24.54
N ASP A 30 1.39 35.56 24.07
CA ASP A 30 0.49 35.41 22.92
C ASP A 30 -0.58 34.31 23.04
N ALA A 31 -0.75 33.70 24.22
CA ALA A 31 -1.81 32.74 24.46
C ALA A 31 -3.19 33.41 24.33
N ASP A 32 -4.07 32.81 23.53
CA ASP A 32 -5.42 33.29 23.25
C ASP A 32 -6.52 32.36 23.79
N CYS A 33 -6.11 31.27 24.46
CA CYS A 33 -6.97 30.37 25.23
C CYS A 33 -6.16 29.65 26.32
N GLN A 34 -6.87 28.98 27.24
CA GLN A 34 -6.27 28.07 28.22
C GLN A 34 -7.01 26.73 28.21
N LEU A 35 -6.26 25.63 28.20
CA LEU A 35 -6.81 24.29 28.29
C LEU A 35 -6.93 23.88 29.76
N VAL A 36 -8.13 23.51 30.18
CA VAL A 36 -8.40 23.00 31.53
C VAL A 36 -8.75 21.53 31.42
N PHE A 37 -7.97 20.69 32.08
CA PHE A 37 -8.26 19.25 32.13
C PHE A 37 -9.23 18.98 33.26
N VAL A 38 -10.25 18.18 32.98
CA VAL A 38 -11.36 17.96 33.88
C VAL A 38 -11.67 16.48 33.92
N LEU A 39 -11.91 15.90 35.10
CA LEU A 39 -12.36 14.52 35.20
C LEU A 39 -13.78 14.39 34.64
N ASP A 40 -13.98 13.43 33.75
CA ASP A 40 -15.32 13.04 33.31
C ASP A 40 -16.11 12.58 34.53
N PRO A 41 -17.22 13.25 34.90
CA PRO A 41 -18.01 12.83 36.05
C PRO A 41 -18.50 11.41 35.80
N ALA A 42 -17.94 10.45 36.55
CA ALA A 42 -18.31 9.05 36.42
C ALA A 42 -19.84 8.91 36.36
N PRO A 43 -20.38 8.13 35.40
CA PRO A 43 -21.81 7.93 35.28
C PRO A 43 -22.32 7.50 36.66
N PRO A 44 -23.44 8.07 37.16
CA PRO A 44 -23.96 7.74 38.48
C PRO A 44 -24.09 6.22 38.54
N THR A 45 -23.25 5.60 39.35
CA THR A 45 -23.29 4.16 39.56
C THR A 45 -24.68 3.86 40.08
N GLY A 46 -25.49 3.19 39.27
CA GLY A 46 -26.88 2.88 39.57
C GLY A 46 -26.94 2.00 40.80
N GLY A 47 -26.98 2.61 41.98
CA GLY A 47 -27.42 1.96 43.20
C GLY A 47 -28.88 1.61 43.00
N GLU A 48 -29.18 0.32 42.94
CA GLU A 48 -30.56 -0.17 42.90
C GLU A 48 -31.38 0.44 44.05
N PRO A 49 -32.62 0.87 43.79
CA PRO A 49 -33.46 1.47 44.81
C PRO A 49 -34.02 0.37 45.72
N HIS A 50 -33.38 0.12 46.86
CA HIS A 50 -34.07 -0.51 47.97
C HIS A 50 -34.91 0.54 48.70
N GLY A 51 -36.22 0.35 48.57
CA GLY A 51 -37.24 1.30 48.97
C GLY A 51 -37.43 1.40 50.48
N GLY A 52 -38.08 2.49 50.88
CA GLY A 52 -38.63 2.64 52.21
C GLY A 52 -38.67 4.08 52.70
N GLY A 53 -39.75 4.79 52.34
CA GLY A 53 -40.45 5.63 53.31
C GLY A 53 -40.12 7.12 53.39
N SER A 54 -41.19 7.87 53.18
CA SER A 54 -41.56 9.12 53.87
C SER A 54 -41.12 10.46 53.28
N ALA A 55 -42.16 11.22 52.92
CA ALA A 55 -42.14 12.57 52.39
C ALA A 55 -41.97 13.61 53.50
N ALA A 56 -41.05 14.54 53.31
CA ALA A 56 -41.11 15.88 53.89
C ALA A 56 -40.36 16.85 52.97
N GLY A 57 -41.07 17.91 52.54
CA GLY A 57 -40.57 18.92 51.62
C GLY A 57 -39.36 19.68 52.17
N GLY A 58 -38.32 19.74 51.35
CA GLY A 58 -37.17 20.61 51.55
C GLY A 58 -36.75 21.20 50.21
N SER A 59 -36.87 22.51 50.06
CA SER A 59 -36.39 23.30 48.93
C SER A 59 -34.86 23.20 48.87
N GLY A 60 -34.35 22.18 48.17
CA GLY A 60 -32.92 21.91 48.03
C GLY A 60 -32.27 22.85 47.01
N ALA A 61 -31.33 23.67 47.48
CA ALA A 61 -30.44 24.43 46.62
C ALA A 61 -29.69 23.47 45.67
N ILE A 62 -29.78 23.72 44.37
CA ILE A 62 -28.99 23.02 43.35
C ILE A 62 -27.53 23.39 43.62
N HIS A 63 -26.81 22.55 44.37
CA HIS A 63 -25.37 22.68 44.51
C HIS A 63 -24.75 22.36 43.15
N LYS A 64 -24.27 23.41 42.49
CA LYS A 64 -23.48 23.33 41.25
C LYS A 64 -22.26 22.45 41.58
N LYS A 65 -22.31 21.17 41.19
CA LYS A 65 -21.25 20.20 41.47
C LYS A 65 -19.96 20.73 40.85
N GLU A 66 -19.02 21.14 41.70
CA GLU A 66 -17.73 21.66 41.26
C GLU A 66 -17.00 20.54 40.52
N VAL A 67 -16.72 20.77 39.23
CA VAL A 67 -16.07 19.75 38.41
C VAL A 67 -14.58 19.75 38.76
N ALA A 68 -14.06 18.59 39.15
CA ALA A 68 -12.67 18.45 39.59
C ALA A 68 -11.71 18.79 38.45
N ARG A 69 -10.98 19.90 38.62
CA ARG A 69 -9.90 20.33 37.71
C ARG A 69 -8.65 19.49 37.99
N LEU A 70 -8.02 18.99 36.93
CA LEU A 70 -6.78 18.22 37.00
C LEU A 70 -5.60 19.09 36.58
N GLY A 71 -4.73 19.40 37.53
CA GLY A 71 -3.53 20.21 37.31
C GLY A 71 -3.81 21.69 37.03
N GLU A 72 -2.74 22.40 36.69
CA GLU A 72 -2.80 23.82 36.34
C GLU A 72 -3.33 24.01 34.90
N PRO A 73 -4.13 25.06 34.62
CA PRO A 73 -4.53 25.40 33.26
C PRO A 73 -3.32 25.58 32.34
N LEU A 74 -3.36 24.96 31.16
CA LEU A 74 -2.27 25.00 30.19
C LEU A 74 -2.50 26.16 29.19
N PRO A 75 -1.65 27.20 29.17
CA PRO A 75 -1.75 28.27 28.17
C PRO A 75 -1.56 27.72 26.75
N ALA A 76 -2.42 28.15 25.83
CA ALA A 76 -2.48 27.59 24.49
C ALA A 76 -2.86 28.63 23.42
N HIS A 77 -2.68 28.22 22.16
CA HIS A 77 -2.74 29.07 20.98
C HIS A 77 -3.70 28.44 19.96
N LEU A 78 -4.82 29.09 19.69
CA LEU A 78 -5.85 28.61 18.78
C LEU A 78 -5.33 28.48 17.34
N LEU A 79 -4.34 29.30 16.95
CA LEU A 79 -3.67 29.18 15.66
C LEU A 79 -3.03 27.80 15.45
N VAL A 80 -2.57 27.15 16.52
CA VAL A 80 -1.98 25.81 16.50
C VAL A 80 -3.06 24.74 16.69
N LEU A 81 -3.95 24.93 17.68
CA LEU A 81 -4.90 23.90 18.07
C LEU A 81 -6.06 23.70 17.10
N LYS A 82 -6.58 24.76 16.47
CA LYS A 82 -7.69 24.63 15.51
C LYS A 82 -7.36 23.77 14.28
N PRO A 83 -6.23 23.98 13.58
CA PRO A 83 -5.87 23.12 12.46
C PRO A 83 -5.41 21.73 12.93
N ALA A 84 -4.96 21.61 14.17
CA ALA A 84 -4.49 20.35 14.72
C ALA A 84 -5.59 19.47 15.30
N SER A 85 -6.77 19.99 15.67
CA SER A 85 -7.84 19.27 16.36
C SER A 85 -9.23 19.76 15.94
N ASP A 86 -9.98 18.90 15.26
CA ASP A 86 -11.37 19.19 14.87
C ASP A 86 -12.28 19.37 16.08
N LYS A 87 -12.02 18.61 17.15
CA LYS A 87 -12.78 18.69 18.40
C LYS A 87 -12.62 20.06 19.08
N ILE A 88 -11.38 20.55 19.19
CA ILE A 88 -11.11 21.88 19.76
C ILE A 88 -11.70 22.96 18.84
N ALA A 89 -11.57 22.80 17.52
CA ALA A 89 -12.19 23.72 16.56
C ALA A 89 -13.72 23.77 16.71
N ALA A 90 -14.38 22.63 16.94
CA ALA A 90 -15.82 22.54 17.16
C ALA A 90 -16.25 23.16 18.50
N GLN A 91 -15.56 22.86 19.60
CA GLN A 91 -15.82 23.47 20.91
C GLN A 91 -15.71 25.00 20.85
N MET A 92 -14.70 25.52 20.14
CA MET A 92 -14.52 26.95 19.96
C MET A 92 -15.64 27.60 19.16
N LYS A 93 -16.11 26.96 18.08
CA LYS A 93 -17.26 27.46 17.32
C LYS A 93 -18.50 27.57 18.21
N TRP A 94 -18.74 26.56 19.05
CA TRP A 94 -19.88 26.55 19.95
C TRP A 94 -19.81 27.64 21.02
N ALA A 95 -18.62 27.88 21.59
CA ALA A 95 -18.40 28.97 22.53
C ALA A 95 -18.61 30.36 21.89
N GLN A 96 -18.24 30.53 20.61
CA GLN A 96 -18.37 31.80 19.88
C GLN A 96 -19.80 32.09 19.40
N THR A 97 -20.58 31.06 19.06
CA THR A 97 -21.98 31.25 18.65
C THR A 97 -22.91 31.58 19.81
N GLY A 98 -22.38 31.65 21.04
CA GLY A 98 -23.14 31.96 22.25
C GLY A 98 -24.13 30.85 22.55
N GLY A 99 -23.75 29.89 23.39
CA GLY A 99 -24.65 28.87 23.96
C GLY A 99 -25.71 29.47 24.89
N GLY A 100 -26.51 30.41 24.37
CA GLY A 100 -27.59 31.09 25.04
C GLY A 100 -28.90 30.79 24.33
N GLU A 101 -29.44 29.59 24.57
CA GLU A 101 -30.89 29.35 24.63
C GLU A 101 -31.12 28.00 25.32
N GLU A 102 -30.85 28.00 26.63
CA GLU A 102 -31.48 27.03 27.53
C GLU A 102 -32.95 27.48 27.69
N SER A 103 -33.82 26.87 26.89
CA SER A 103 -35.26 27.10 26.87
C SER A 103 -35.86 26.88 28.26
N THR A 104 -36.21 27.97 28.94
CA THR A 104 -37.10 27.97 30.09
C THR A 104 -38.20 29.02 29.86
N CYS A 105 -39.42 28.55 29.60
CA CYS A 105 -40.63 29.37 29.58
C CYS A 105 -40.89 29.95 30.98
N GLY A 106 -40.83 31.27 31.12
CA GLY A 106 -41.26 32.00 32.31
C GLY A 106 -41.65 33.46 31.97
N PRO A 107 -42.76 34.00 32.51
CA PRO A 107 -43.35 35.28 32.08
C PRO A 107 -42.62 36.52 32.64
N PRO A 108 -42.82 37.71 32.05
CA PRO A 108 -42.00 38.89 32.32
C PRO A 108 -42.40 39.59 33.62
N ALA A 109 -41.44 39.77 34.54
CA ALA A 109 -41.57 40.64 35.71
C ALA A 109 -40.88 42.00 35.47
N ARG A 110 -41.59 43.06 35.87
CA ARG A 110 -41.33 44.50 35.67
C ARG A 110 -40.06 45.03 36.37
N PRO A 111 -39.53 46.20 35.93
CA PRO A 111 -38.27 46.74 36.41
C PRO A 111 -38.45 47.49 37.73
N ASN A 112 -37.56 47.26 38.69
CA ASN A 112 -37.51 48.06 39.92
C ASN A 112 -36.16 48.79 40.02
N LYS A 113 -36.21 50.10 39.75
CA LYS A 113 -35.12 51.05 39.98
C LYS A 113 -35.01 51.33 41.47
N LYS A 114 -33.88 50.99 42.11
CA LYS A 114 -33.39 51.71 43.30
C LYS A 114 -31.88 51.86 43.26
N ALA A 115 -31.46 53.12 43.34
CA ALA A 115 -30.09 53.57 43.50
C ALA A 115 -29.68 53.56 44.99
N ARG A 116 -28.43 53.19 45.27
CA ARG A 116 -27.60 53.59 46.45
C ARG A 116 -26.15 53.27 46.07
N LYS A 117 -25.33 54.27 45.73
CA LYS A 117 -24.42 55.07 46.59
C LYS A 117 -23.41 54.27 47.44
N SER A 118 -22.16 54.45 47.00
CA SER A 118 -20.90 54.64 47.74
C SER A 118 -20.25 53.50 48.52
N GLY A 119 -19.03 53.17 48.07
CA GLY A 119 -17.84 53.34 48.91
C GLY A 119 -17.11 52.07 49.33
N ALA A 120 -15.93 51.83 48.74
CA ALA A 120 -14.65 51.62 49.43
C ALA A 120 -13.62 51.03 48.47
N ALA A 121 -12.49 51.73 48.34
CA ALA A 121 -11.36 51.35 47.51
C ALA A 121 -10.65 50.12 48.09
N ALA A 122 -10.71 49.00 47.39
CA ALA A 122 -9.73 47.93 47.48
C ALA A 122 -8.79 48.05 46.27
N LYS A 123 -7.48 48.05 46.52
CA LYS A 123 -6.43 48.08 45.49
C LYS A 123 -6.60 46.88 44.56
N SER A 124 -7.25 47.11 43.43
CA SER A 124 -7.40 46.15 42.35
C SER A 124 -6.02 45.90 41.77
N ALA A 125 -5.51 44.67 41.92
CA ALA A 125 -4.57 44.12 40.97
C ALA A 125 -5.12 44.34 39.56
N ALA A 126 -4.27 44.69 38.60
CA ALA A 126 -4.68 44.92 37.23
C ALA A 126 -5.58 43.77 36.76
N PRO A 127 -6.71 44.04 36.08
CA PRO A 127 -7.62 43.00 35.64
C PRO A 127 -6.86 42.04 34.74
N GLN A 128 -6.51 40.86 35.28
CA GLN A 128 -5.95 39.78 34.49
C GLN A 128 -7.00 39.45 33.45
N LYS A 129 -6.65 39.69 32.18
CA LYS A 129 -7.48 39.37 31.03
C LYS A 129 -7.77 37.87 31.10
N GLN A 130 -8.98 37.51 31.51
CA GLN A 130 -9.38 36.11 31.61
C GLN A 130 -9.39 35.53 30.20
N LEU A 131 -8.49 34.57 29.94
CA LEU A 131 -8.45 33.85 28.67
C LEU A 131 -9.64 32.89 28.60
N PRO A 132 -10.21 32.66 27.39
CA PRO A 132 -11.23 31.64 27.20
C PRO A 132 -10.74 30.26 27.67
N GLU A 133 -11.51 29.60 28.54
CA GLU A 133 -11.23 28.25 29.03
C GLU A 133 -11.82 27.20 28.08
N LEU A 134 -10.97 26.29 27.60
CA LEU A 134 -11.36 25.11 26.83
C LEU A 134 -11.21 23.88 27.70
N GLN A 135 -12.33 23.21 27.97
CA GLN A 135 -12.32 22.05 28.85
C GLN A 135 -12.06 20.76 28.07
N ILE A 136 -11.05 20.01 28.49
CA ILE A 136 -10.70 18.69 27.98
C ILE A 136 -11.07 17.66 29.04
N MET A 137 -12.09 16.86 28.75
CA MET A 137 -12.52 15.79 29.66
C MET A 137 -11.57 14.60 29.57
N LEU A 138 -11.13 14.09 30.71
CA LEU A 138 -10.26 12.92 30.85
C LEU A 138 -10.98 11.80 31.60
N GLY A 139 -10.71 10.55 31.24
CA GLY A 139 -11.29 9.38 31.93
C GLY A 139 -10.71 9.12 33.31
N GLY A 140 -9.54 9.67 33.60
CA GLY A 140 -8.80 9.52 34.86
C GLY A 140 -7.60 10.46 34.93
N GLU A 141 -7.05 10.65 36.13
CA GLU A 141 -5.89 11.52 36.36
C GLU A 141 -4.62 10.98 35.66
N GLU A 142 -4.53 9.66 35.49
CA GLU A 142 -3.44 8.99 34.79
C GLU A 142 -3.36 9.32 33.30
N GLU A 143 -4.44 9.85 32.71
CA GLU A 143 -4.47 10.27 31.30
C GLU A 143 -3.86 11.67 31.09
N LEU A 144 -3.70 12.46 32.15
CA LEU A 144 -3.23 13.85 32.08
C LEU A 144 -1.87 13.99 31.37
N PRO A 145 -0.83 13.19 31.68
CA PRO A 145 0.45 13.29 30.98
C PRO A 145 0.33 12.94 29.49
N ALA A 146 -0.54 12.00 29.14
CA ALA A 146 -0.74 11.60 27.75
C ALA A 146 -1.50 12.67 26.94
N ALA A 147 -2.49 13.32 27.56
CA ALA A 147 -3.21 14.44 26.96
C ALA A 147 -2.28 15.64 26.75
N HIS A 148 -1.44 15.94 27.74
CA HIS A 148 -0.43 16.99 27.65
C HIS A 148 0.57 16.72 26.51
N ALA A 149 1.09 15.49 26.42
CA ALA A 149 2.00 15.11 25.34
C ALA A 149 1.33 15.09 23.96
N ALA A 150 0.04 14.75 23.86
CA ALA A 150 -0.71 14.88 22.61
C ALA A 150 -0.81 16.35 22.17
N ILE A 151 -1.13 17.26 23.11
CA ILE A 151 -1.18 18.70 22.82
C ILE A 151 0.21 19.22 22.47
N GLN A 152 1.26 18.81 23.19
CA GLN A 152 2.65 19.14 22.88
C GLN A 152 3.02 18.71 21.47
N PHE A 153 2.59 17.53 21.03
CA PHE A 153 2.79 17.05 19.68
C PHE A 153 2.16 17.98 18.62
N ALA A 154 1.04 18.64 18.91
CA ALA A 154 0.46 19.67 18.01
C ALA A 154 1.46 20.80 17.72
N TYR A 155 2.26 21.17 18.71
CA TYR A 155 3.21 22.28 18.66
C TYR A 155 4.56 21.87 18.08
N THR A 156 5.05 20.69 18.46
CA THR A 156 6.42 20.27 18.16
C THR A 156 6.49 19.32 16.97
N ASN A 157 5.39 18.66 16.63
CA ASN A 157 5.34 17.52 15.73
C ASN A 157 6.34 16.40 16.12
N CYS A 158 6.70 16.33 17.40
CA CYS A 158 7.68 15.41 17.96
C CYS A 158 7.19 14.88 19.31
N LEU A 159 7.27 13.56 19.50
CA LEU A 159 7.15 12.93 20.82
C LEU A 159 8.53 12.85 21.47
N GLU A 160 8.61 12.95 22.80
CA GLU A 160 9.90 12.88 23.50
C GLU A 160 10.61 11.55 23.21
N ALA A 161 11.93 11.63 22.95
CA ALA A 161 12.73 10.44 22.72
C ALA A 161 12.79 9.58 24.00
N GLY A 162 12.49 8.28 23.88
CA GLY A 162 12.53 7.34 25.01
C GLY A 162 11.19 7.11 25.71
N ILE A 163 10.07 7.62 25.17
CA ILE A 163 8.74 7.26 25.65
C ILE A 163 8.49 5.76 25.40
N SER A 164 8.16 5.01 26.45
CA SER A 164 7.75 3.60 26.34
C SER A 164 6.53 3.45 25.41
N VAL A 165 6.40 2.34 24.68
CA VAL A 165 5.26 2.14 23.76
C VAL A 165 3.90 2.25 24.41
N ARG A 166 3.76 1.82 25.67
CA ARG A 166 2.53 2.04 26.44
C ARG A 166 2.15 3.53 26.51
N LYS A 167 3.11 4.39 26.85
CA LYS A 167 2.92 5.84 26.89
C LYS A 167 2.67 6.41 25.48
N ALA A 168 3.37 5.94 24.45
CA ALA A 168 3.13 6.38 23.07
C ALA A 168 1.71 6.01 22.59
N LEU A 169 1.22 4.82 22.96
CA LEU A 169 -0.16 4.39 22.70
C LEU A 169 -1.17 5.23 23.49
N GLN A 170 -0.88 5.58 24.75
CA GLN A 170 -1.73 6.51 25.52
C GLN A 170 -1.77 7.89 24.88
N VAL A 171 -0.64 8.43 24.43
CA VAL A 171 -0.58 9.71 23.70
C VAL A 171 -1.39 9.63 22.41
N ARG A 172 -1.26 8.53 21.65
CA ARG A 172 -2.06 8.32 20.43
C ARG A 172 -3.55 8.21 20.73
N ARG A 173 -3.95 7.53 21.81
CA ARG A 173 -5.34 7.45 22.27
C ARG A 173 -5.88 8.84 22.60
N GLN A 174 -5.11 9.66 23.30
CA GLN A 174 -5.51 11.03 23.63
C GLN A 174 -5.55 11.93 22.38
N ALA A 175 -4.58 11.81 21.47
CA ALA A 175 -4.60 12.49 20.18
C ALA A 175 -5.85 12.11 19.37
N ALA A 176 -6.24 10.83 19.34
CA ALA A 176 -7.47 10.38 18.69
C ALA A 176 -8.74 10.93 19.36
N TYR A 177 -8.79 10.95 20.70
CA TYR A 177 -9.89 11.56 21.46
C TYR A 177 -10.05 13.06 21.17
N LEU A 178 -8.92 13.75 21.00
CA LEU A 178 -8.85 15.15 20.59
C LEU A 178 -9.08 15.33 19.09
N GLN A 179 -9.29 14.27 18.31
CA GLN A 179 -9.41 14.32 16.85
C GLN A 179 -8.24 15.07 16.21
N MET A 180 -7.03 14.75 16.69
CA MET A 180 -5.84 15.42 16.20
C MET A 180 -5.40 14.84 14.86
N ASP A 181 -5.67 15.60 13.79
CA ASP A 181 -5.32 15.23 12.43
C ASP A 181 -3.82 15.44 12.19
N GLY A 182 -3.04 14.46 12.65
CA GLY A 182 -1.73 14.20 12.06
C GLY A 182 -1.95 13.79 10.61
N ARG A 183 -2.02 14.75 9.69
CA ARG A 183 -2.03 14.53 8.23
C ARG A 183 -0.72 13.91 7.71
N SER A 184 -0.01 13.11 8.51
CA SER A 184 0.80 12.06 7.91
C SER A 184 -0.19 11.14 7.20
N SER A 185 -0.08 11.06 5.87
CA SER A 185 -0.77 10.06 5.05
C SER A 185 -0.91 8.78 5.88
N GLY A 186 -2.14 8.39 6.26
CA GLY A 186 -2.38 7.38 7.32
C GLY A 186 -1.70 6.02 7.07
N ASN A 187 -1.15 5.85 5.87
CA ASN A 187 -0.29 4.78 5.42
C ASN A 187 1.11 4.77 6.09
N ALA A 188 1.74 5.92 6.32
CA ALA A 188 3.04 5.99 6.99
C ALA A 188 2.95 5.51 8.45
N ALA A 189 1.89 5.92 9.16
CA ALA A 189 1.66 5.56 10.55
C ALA A 189 1.37 4.06 10.73
N VAL A 190 0.77 3.38 9.74
CA VAL A 190 0.58 1.93 9.82
C VAL A 190 1.89 1.19 9.59
N LEU A 191 2.72 1.61 8.63
CA LEU A 191 4.04 1.02 8.44
C LEU A 191 4.94 1.20 9.66
N GLU A 192 4.93 2.38 10.29
CA GLU A 192 5.69 2.66 11.52
C GLU A 192 5.22 1.80 12.70
N LEU A 193 3.91 1.59 12.82
CA LEU A 193 3.33 0.70 13.84
C LEU A 193 3.87 -0.72 13.68
N TYR A 194 3.83 -1.28 12.47
CA TYR A 194 4.39 -2.60 12.16
C TYR A 194 5.92 -2.64 12.33
N GLY A 195 6.62 -1.56 11.98
CA GLY A 195 8.04 -1.34 12.25
C GLY A 195 8.42 -1.44 13.73
N SER A 196 7.48 -1.14 14.62
CA SER A 196 7.65 -1.13 16.08
C SER A 196 7.15 -2.42 16.75
N SER A 197 7.04 -3.53 16.01
CA SER A 197 6.40 -4.76 16.50
C SER A 197 7.06 -5.40 17.71
N ALA A 198 8.37 -5.19 17.90
CA ALA A 198 9.11 -5.70 19.07
C ALA A 198 8.63 -5.10 20.41
N LEU A 199 7.85 -4.02 20.35
CA LEU A 199 7.39 -3.28 21.52
C LEU A 199 5.89 -3.44 21.78
N TRP A 200 5.22 -4.29 20.99
CA TRP A 200 3.80 -4.54 21.12
C TRP A 200 3.50 -5.36 22.38
N PRO A 201 2.43 -5.04 23.13
CA PRO A 201 1.92 -5.94 24.16
C PRO A 201 1.35 -7.21 23.51
N ASP A 202 1.22 -8.28 24.30
CA ASP A 202 0.57 -9.50 23.82
C ASP A 202 -0.92 -9.22 23.51
N PRO A 203 -1.39 -9.39 22.26
CA PRO A 203 -2.79 -9.18 21.92
C PRO A 203 -3.74 -10.15 22.62
N ALA A 204 -3.26 -11.29 23.15
CA ALA A 204 -4.07 -12.18 23.97
C ALA A 204 -4.35 -11.60 25.37
N GLU A 205 -3.48 -10.72 25.86
CA GLU A 205 -3.58 -10.10 27.20
C GLU A 205 -4.25 -8.72 27.16
N ASP A 206 -4.21 -8.02 26.01
CA ASP A 206 -4.80 -6.68 25.84
C ASP A 206 -5.79 -6.64 24.67
N ALA A 207 -7.08 -6.80 24.98
CA ALA A 207 -8.17 -6.77 24.01
C ALA A 207 -8.28 -5.43 23.25
N ALA A 208 -7.92 -4.31 23.87
CA ALA A 208 -7.96 -3.00 23.22
C ALA A 208 -6.84 -2.90 22.18
N PHE A 209 -5.66 -3.42 22.50
CA PHE A 209 -4.56 -3.53 21.55
C PHE A 209 -4.89 -4.49 20.40
N ALA A 210 -5.51 -5.64 20.67
CA ALA A 210 -5.97 -6.56 19.63
C ALA A 210 -6.99 -5.92 18.66
N ALA A 211 -7.93 -5.13 19.19
CA ALA A 211 -8.87 -4.37 18.36
C ALA A 211 -8.15 -3.30 17.51
N MET A 212 -7.14 -2.63 18.08
CA MET A 212 -6.30 -1.68 17.36
C MET A 212 -5.51 -2.36 16.24
N LEU A 213 -4.89 -3.52 16.50
CA LEU A 213 -4.19 -4.32 15.49
C LEU A 213 -5.13 -4.79 14.37
N THR A 214 -6.37 -5.12 14.68
CA THR A 214 -7.39 -5.45 13.66
C THR A 214 -7.66 -4.25 12.75
N GLY A 215 -7.75 -3.04 13.33
CA GLY A 215 -7.83 -1.79 12.57
C GLY A 215 -6.57 -1.51 11.74
N ALA A 216 -5.39 -1.74 12.31
CA ALA A 216 -4.10 -1.56 11.65
C ALA A 216 -3.93 -2.52 10.47
N LYS A 217 -4.28 -3.80 10.63
CA LYS A 217 -4.27 -4.81 9.56
C LYS A 217 -5.12 -4.36 8.37
N ARG A 218 -6.35 -3.86 8.62
CA ARG A 218 -7.20 -3.31 7.55
C ARG A 218 -6.55 -2.13 6.83
N ARG A 219 -5.90 -1.22 7.56
CA ARG A 219 -5.18 -0.08 6.97
C ARG A 219 -3.93 -0.52 6.20
N LEU A 220 -3.20 -1.51 6.69
CA LEU A 220 -2.03 -2.08 6.02
C LEU A 220 -2.42 -2.71 4.67
N VAL A 221 -3.48 -3.53 4.69
CA VAL A 221 -4.03 -4.16 3.49
C VAL A 221 -4.54 -3.11 2.51
N ALA A 222 -5.22 -2.06 2.99
CA ALA A 222 -5.67 -0.96 2.13
C ALA A 222 -4.50 -0.16 1.54
N HIS A 223 -3.41 0.02 2.28
CA HIS A 223 -2.22 0.73 1.84
C HIS A 223 -1.52 0.01 0.69
N PHE A 224 -1.24 -1.29 0.84
CA PHE A 224 -0.63 -2.09 -0.22
C PHE A 224 -1.61 -2.40 -1.36
N GLY A 225 -2.90 -2.57 -1.03
CA GLY A 225 -3.99 -2.83 -1.95
C GLY A 225 -4.02 -4.27 -2.45
N ASP A 226 -3.07 -4.61 -3.32
CA ASP A 226 -2.98 -5.90 -4.00
C ASP A 226 -1.56 -6.26 -4.44
N ALA A 227 -1.35 -7.54 -4.76
CA ALA A 227 -0.06 -8.07 -5.16
C ALA A 227 0.50 -7.40 -6.42
N LEU A 228 -0.33 -7.09 -7.42
CA LEU A 228 0.14 -6.44 -8.64
C LEU A 228 0.61 -5.00 -8.39
N ALA A 229 -0.05 -4.27 -7.49
CA ALA A 229 0.35 -2.93 -7.11
C ALA A 229 1.68 -2.97 -6.38
N VAL A 230 1.87 -3.93 -5.47
CA VAL A 230 3.14 -4.16 -4.77
C VAL A 230 4.28 -4.50 -5.74
N LEU A 231 4.04 -5.39 -6.71
CA LEU A 231 5.10 -5.92 -7.58
C LEU A 231 5.49 -4.98 -8.72
N ASN A 232 4.56 -4.12 -9.15
CA ASN A 232 4.79 -3.19 -10.26
C ASN A 232 5.14 -1.77 -9.79
N ASP A 233 4.63 -1.28 -8.65
CA ASP A 233 4.95 0.06 -8.15
C ASP A 233 6.27 0.06 -7.35
N PRO A 234 7.30 0.86 -7.74
CA PRO A 234 8.60 0.85 -7.06
C PRO A 234 8.51 1.22 -5.58
N ALA A 235 7.69 2.21 -5.21
CA ALA A 235 7.62 2.70 -3.83
C ALA A 235 6.93 1.67 -2.92
N ARG A 236 5.85 1.04 -3.39
CA ARG A 236 5.19 -0.04 -2.64
C ARG A 236 6.05 -1.29 -2.54
N TYR A 237 6.80 -1.61 -3.58
CA TYR A 237 7.76 -2.72 -3.54
C TYR A 237 8.80 -2.50 -2.43
N GLU A 238 9.44 -1.33 -2.39
CA GLU A 238 10.43 -0.99 -1.36
C GLU A 238 9.82 -1.06 0.05
N GLN A 239 8.60 -0.55 0.22
CA GLN A 239 7.86 -0.62 1.48
C GLN A 239 7.53 -2.06 1.87
N MET A 240 7.18 -2.93 0.92
CA MET A 240 6.92 -4.34 1.16
C MET A 240 8.19 -5.07 1.59
N VAL A 241 9.32 -4.85 0.90
CA VAL A 241 10.61 -5.47 1.24
C VAL A 241 11.10 -5.05 2.63
N ALA A 242 10.85 -3.80 3.03
CA ALA A 242 11.19 -3.28 4.35
C ALA A 242 10.18 -3.68 5.45
N LEU A 243 9.06 -4.33 5.09
CA LEU A 243 8.01 -4.68 6.03
C LEU A 243 8.48 -5.77 7.00
N PRO A 244 8.31 -5.60 8.32
CA PRO A 244 8.59 -6.67 9.27
C PRO A 244 7.71 -7.89 9.03
N ALA A 245 8.19 -9.06 9.46
CA ALA A 245 7.54 -10.33 9.17
C ALA A 245 6.07 -10.40 9.65
N VAL A 246 5.75 -9.81 10.80
CA VAL A 246 4.38 -9.73 11.32
C VAL A 246 3.45 -8.87 10.44
N GLY A 247 4.00 -7.86 9.76
CA GLY A 247 3.27 -7.07 8.77
C GLY A 247 3.00 -7.88 7.51
N LEU A 248 4.00 -8.60 7.02
CA LEU A 248 3.83 -9.48 5.87
C LEU A 248 2.83 -10.60 6.16
N GLU A 249 2.91 -11.22 7.34
CA GLU A 249 1.95 -12.20 7.83
C GLU A 249 0.52 -11.64 7.83
N ALA A 250 0.31 -10.44 8.40
CA ALA A 250 -0.99 -9.78 8.39
C ALA A 250 -1.50 -9.48 6.96
N LEU A 251 -0.60 -9.18 6.03
CA LEU A 251 -0.93 -8.96 4.61
C LEU A 251 -1.35 -10.27 3.93
N LEU A 252 -0.56 -11.34 4.07
CA LEU A 252 -0.79 -12.66 3.47
C LEU A 252 -2.01 -13.38 4.07
N GLU A 253 -2.33 -13.16 5.33
CA GLU A 253 -3.51 -13.74 5.97
C GLU A 253 -4.82 -13.09 5.47
N SER A 254 -4.78 -11.85 4.97
CA SER A 254 -5.99 -11.11 4.59
C SER A 254 -6.57 -11.52 3.24
N ASP A 255 -7.87 -11.84 3.21
CA ASP A 255 -8.65 -11.95 1.96
C ASP A 255 -8.75 -10.63 1.18
N GLY A 256 -8.58 -9.51 1.89
CA GLY A 256 -8.63 -8.17 1.33
C GLY A 256 -7.35 -7.77 0.58
N PHE A 257 -6.25 -8.52 0.71
CA PHE A 257 -5.07 -8.31 -0.10
C PHE A 257 -5.33 -8.92 -1.47
N GLY A 258 -5.66 -8.08 -2.45
CA GLY A 258 -6.11 -8.54 -3.75
C GLY A 258 -5.00 -9.23 -4.54
N SER A 259 -5.36 -10.08 -5.48
CA SER A 259 -4.42 -10.64 -6.44
C SER A 259 -5.11 -10.93 -7.78
N ASP A 260 -4.33 -11.07 -8.84
CA ASP A 260 -4.80 -11.59 -10.13
C ASP A 260 -4.80 -13.13 -10.15
N SER A 261 -3.80 -13.74 -9.50
CA SER A 261 -3.76 -15.15 -9.10
C SER A 261 -2.89 -15.32 -7.84
N GLU A 262 -2.98 -16.46 -7.15
CA GLU A 262 -2.12 -16.68 -5.96
C GLU A 262 -0.63 -16.76 -6.34
N SER A 263 -0.29 -17.01 -7.61
CA SER A 263 1.09 -16.98 -8.10
C SER A 263 1.77 -15.63 -7.86
N SER A 264 1.05 -14.51 -7.99
CA SER A 264 1.59 -13.18 -7.66
C SER A 264 1.81 -13.00 -6.17
N VAL A 265 1.00 -13.63 -5.31
CA VAL A 265 1.20 -13.61 -3.85
C VAL A 265 2.43 -14.44 -3.47
N VAL A 266 2.65 -15.59 -4.11
CA VAL A 266 3.87 -16.39 -3.92
C VAL A 266 5.10 -15.58 -4.33
N LEU A 267 5.01 -14.81 -5.42
CA LEU A 267 6.10 -13.94 -5.85
C LEU A 267 6.36 -12.79 -4.84
N VAL A 268 5.33 -12.17 -4.26
CA VAL A 268 5.50 -11.19 -3.16
C VAL A 268 6.30 -11.81 -2.01
N LEU A 269 5.94 -13.03 -1.58
CA LEU A 269 6.68 -13.71 -0.52
C LEU A 269 8.11 -14.07 -0.96
N ALA A 270 8.33 -14.50 -2.20
CA ALA A 270 9.64 -14.83 -2.72
C ALA A 270 10.58 -13.60 -2.74
N GLU A 271 10.08 -12.46 -3.22
CA GLU A 271 10.81 -11.19 -3.23
C GLU A 271 11.15 -10.73 -1.81
N TRP A 272 10.21 -10.85 -0.87
CA TRP A 272 10.47 -10.54 0.53
C TRP A 272 11.51 -11.47 1.15
N MET A 273 11.41 -12.78 0.89
CA MET A 273 12.35 -13.80 1.37
C MET A 273 13.75 -13.58 0.80
N ALA A 274 13.87 -13.20 -0.47
CA ALA A 274 15.16 -12.88 -1.08
C ALA A 274 15.89 -11.76 -0.33
N ALA A 275 15.16 -10.78 0.22
CA ALA A 275 15.72 -9.69 1.00
C ALA A 275 15.87 -10.00 2.50
N ASN A 276 15.00 -10.83 3.07
CA ASN A 276 14.87 -11.01 4.53
C ASN A 276 15.24 -12.42 5.03
N TYR A 277 15.68 -13.34 4.18
CA TYR A 277 15.94 -14.73 4.60
C TYR A 277 16.83 -14.82 5.84
N ALA A 278 17.95 -14.06 5.85
CA ALA A 278 18.93 -14.07 6.93
C ALA A 278 18.39 -13.57 8.29
N SER A 279 17.31 -12.79 8.30
CA SER A 279 16.67 -12.28 9.52
C SER A 279 15.47 -13.13 9.98
N THR A 280 15.17 -14.22 9.28
CA THR A 280 14.06 -15.13 9.63
C THR A 280 14.54 -16.45 10.20
N ASP A 281 13.78 -17.00 11.14
CA ASP A 281 13.93 -18.39 11.57
C ASP A 281 13.04 -19.34 10.74
N GLU A 282 13.26 -20.64 10.91
CA GLU A 282 12.54 -21.67 10.17
C GLU A 282 11.04 -21.71 10.50
N ALA A 283 10.68 -21.50 11.77
CA ALA A 283 9.29 -21.54 12.21
C ALA A 283 8.47 -20.40 11.58
N LEU A 284 9.05 -19.20 11.52
CA LEU A 284 8.47 -18.05 10.84
C LEU A 284 8.35 -18.29 9.34
N ARG A 285 9.38 -18.83 8.68
CA ARG A 285 9.30 -19.17 7.25
C ARG A 285 8.18 -20.17 6.97
N ARG A 286 8.09 -21.24 7.75
CA ARG A 286 7.02 -22.24 7.66
C ARG A 286 5.65 -21.60 7.83
N ARG A 287 5.50 -20.70 8.82
CA ARG A 287 4.26 -19.98 9.08
C ARG A 287 3.85 -19.12 7.90
N LEU A 288 4.76 -18.29 7.36
CA LEU A 288 4.50 -17.45 6.19
C LEU A 288 4.15 -18.27 4.95
N CYS A 289 4.91 -19.34 4.68
CA CYS A 289 4.62 -20.25 3.57
C CYS A 289 3.25 -20.90 3.71
N GLY A 290 2.84 -21.27 4.93
CA GLY A 290 1.55 -21.86 5.24
C GLY A 290 0.33 -20.96 4.95
N LEU A 291 0.53 -19.64 4.80
CA LEU A 291 -0.54 -18.67 4.50
C LEU A 291 -0.89 -18.58 3.00
N LEU A 292 -0.08 -19.18 2.13
CA LEU A 292 -0.32 -19.20 0.69
C LEU A 292 -1.45 -20.16 0.33
N ARG A 293 -2.19 -19.85 -0.74
CA ARG A 293 -3.27 -20.70 -1.29
C ARG A 293 -2.82 -21.41 -2.55
N LEU A 294 -1.85 -22.31 -2.45
CA LEU A 294 -1.20 -22.89 -3.64
C LEU A 294 -2.18 -23.50 -4.65
N VAL A 295 -3.32 -24.06 -4.23
CA VAL A 295 -4.36 -24.56 -5.14
C VAL A 295 -4.94 -23.49 -6.08
N GLN A 296 -4.82 -22.20 -5.72
CA GLN A 296 -5.25 -21.03 -6.49
C GLN A 296 -4.12 -20.43 -7.36
N CYS A 297 -2.96 -21.07 -7.42
CA CYS A 297 -1.89 -20.68 -8.33
C CYS A 297 -2.23 -21.05 -9.79
N SER A 298 -1.61 -20.36 -10.74
CA SER A 298 -1.74 -20.70 -12.16
C SER A 298 -1.17 -22.10 -12.45
N ARG A 299 -1.65 -22.71 -13.54
CA ARG A 299 -1.14 -24.03 -13.98
C ARG A 299 0.36 -24.00 -14.26
N THR A 300 0.87 -22.92 -14.81
CA THR A 300 2.30 -22.69 -15.04
C THR A 300 3.09 -22.74 -13.76
N TYR A 301 2.55 -22.13 -12.70
CA TYR A 301 3.19 -22.13 -11.40
C TYR A 301 3.15 -23.52 -10.77
N LEU A 302 1.99 -24.20 -10.82
CA LEU A 302 1.82 -25.53 -10.25
C LEU A 302 2.66 -26.61 -10.97
N CYS A 303 2.75 -26.56 -12.29
CA CYS A 303 3.44 -27.59 -13.09
C CYS A 303 4.91 -27.25 -13.39
N GLY A 304 5.29 -25.97 -13.37
CA GLY A 304 6.65 -25.52 -13.69
C GLY A 304 7.42 -25.01 -12.48
N VAL A 305 6.91 -23.95 -11.84
CA VAL A 305 7.63 -23.25 -10.77
C VAL A 305 7.68 -24.04 -9.47
N LEU A 306 6.55 -24.62 -9.03
CA LEU A 306 6.44 -25.33 -7.76
C LEU A 306 7.34 -26.59 -7.68
N PRO A 307 7.44 -27.44 -8.72
CA PRO A 307 8.40 -28.54 -8.74
C PRO A 307 9.86 -28.07 -8.62
N VAL A 308 10.20 -26.92 -9.23
CA VAL A 308 11.55 -26.34 -9.13
C VAL A 308 11.83 -25.84 -7.72
N LEU A 309 10.87 -25.16 -7.09
CA LEU A 309 10.98 -24.77 -5.67
C LEU A 309 11.14 -26.01 -4.76
N ALA A 310 10.44 -27.10 -5.06
CA ALA A 310 10.54 -28.35 -4.31
C ALA A 310 11.90 -29.04 -4.46
N ALA A 311 12.43 -29.10 -5.69
CA ALA A 311 13.76 -29.62 -5.96
C ALA A 311 14.82 -28.80 -5.21
N ARG A 312 14.70 -27.47 -5.20
CA ARG A 312 15.63 -26.58 -4.49
C ARG A 312 15.58 -26.75 -2.98
N HIS A 313 14.39 -26.82 -2.40
CA HIS A 313 14.24 -27.07 -0.97
C HIS A 313 14.86 -28.42 -0.58
N GLN A 314 14.64 -29.46 -1.37
CA GLN A 314 15.27 -30.77 -1.15
C GLN A 314 16.81 -30.70 -1.20
N ARG A 315 17.38 -29.90 -2.12
CA ARG A 315 18.83 -29.72 -2.25
C ARG A 315 19.43 -28.85 -1.14
N SER A 316 18.69 -27.85 -0.65
CA SER A 316 19.22 -26.82 0.24
C SER A 316 18.17 -26.31 1.24
N PRO A 317 17.67 -27.17 2.15
CA PRO A 317 16.53 -26.84 3.01
C PRO A 317 16.82 -25.70 4.00
N THR A 318 18.10 -25.44 4.27
CA THR A 318 18.57 -24.42 5.23
C THR A 318 19.18 -23.19 4.57
N SER A 319 19.07 -23.05 3.23
CA SER A 319 19.60 -21.90 2.49
C SER A 319 18.49 -21.02 1.94
N ALA A 320 18.85 -19.79 1.56
CA ALA A 320 17.95 -18.87 0.88
C ALA A 320 17.41 -19.42 -0.45
N ALA A 321 18.14 -20.31 -1.12
CA ALA A 321 17.69 -20.93 -2.37
C ALA A 321 16.57 -21.98 -2.13
N GLY A 322 16.54 -22.60 -0.95
CA GLY A 322 15.51 -23.57 -0.54
C GLY A 322 14.53 -23.00 0.48
N TRP A 323 14.25 -21.69 0.42
CA TRP A 323 13.41 -21.00 1.42
C TRP A 323 11.98 -21.52 1.52
N PHE A 324 11.45 -22.10 0.43
CA PHE A 324 10.07 -22.57 0.36
C PHE A 324 10.00 -24.04 0.77
N GLU A 325 9.47 -24.32 1.96
CA GLU A 325 9.39 -25.67 2.55
C GLU A 325 8.32 -26.52 1.86
N VAL A 326 8.61 -26.92 0.62
CA VAL A 326 7.80 -27.85 -0.18
C VAL A 326 8.67 -28.99 -0.66
N ASN A 327 8.17 -30.22 -0.57
CA ASN A 327 8.83 -31.39 -1.14
C ASN A 327 8.17 -31.83 -2.46
N PRO A 328 8.83 -32.66 -3.29
CA PRO A 328 8.29 -33.08 -4.58
C PRO A 328 6.94 -33.80 -4.51
N ALA A 329 6.70 -34.57 -3.44
CA ALA A 329 5.43 -35.28 -3.23
C ALA A 329 4.29 -34.28 -2.95
N GLN A 330 4.54 -33.25 -2.15
CA GLN A 330 3.59 -32.15 -1.90
C GLN A 330 3.32 -31.35 -3.17
N ALA A 331 4.36 -31.00 -3.94
CA ALA A 331 4.19 -30.29 -5.22
C ALA A 331 3.30 -31.09 -6.19
N THR A 332 3.56 -32.39 -6.34
CA THR A 332 2.75 -33.31 -7.17
C THR A 332 1.32 -33.41 -6.66
N SER A 333 1.14 -33.50 -5.34
CA SER A 333 -0.18 -33.56 -4.71
C SER A 333 -0.97 -32.27 -4.95
N MET A 334 -0.33 -31.10 -4.91
CA MET A 334 -1.00 -29.82 -5.20
C MET A 334 -1.47 -29.71 -6.65
N VAL A 335 -0.70 -30.21 -7.62
CA VAL A 335 -1.13 -30.29 -9.02
C VAL A 335 -2.39 -31.16 -9.12
N ALA A 336 -2.36 -32.38 -8.58
CA ALA A 336 -3.49 -33.29 -8.61
C ALA A 336 -4.73 -32.71 -7.90
N TYR A 337 -4.53 -32.09 -6.74
CA TYR A 337 -5.60 -31.46 -5.95
C TYR A 337 -6.25 -30.27 -6.68
N SER A 338 -5.47 -29.49 -7.44
CA SER A 338 -5.98 -28.34 -8.19
C SER A 338 -6.92 -28.72 -9.33
N THR A 339 -6.66 -29.87 -9.98
CA THR A 339 -7.47 -30.38 -11.09
C THR A 339 -8.61 -31.28 -10.64
N ALA A 340 -8.58 -31.74 -9.38
CA ALA A 340 -9.57 -32.63 -8.83
C ALA A 340 -10.95 -31.95 -8.66
N SER A 341 -12.00 -32.73 -8.84
CA SER A 341 -13.38 -32.36 -8.49
C SER A 341 -13.52 -32.10 -6.97
N ALA A 342 -14.61 -31.47 -6.56
CA ALA A 342 -14.88 -31.21 -5.14
C ALA A 342 -14.97 -32.52 -4.31
N ALA A 343 -15.54 -33.59 -4.89
CA ALA A 343 -15.64 -34.89 -4.25
C ALA A 343 -14.27 -35.55 -4.08
N GLU A 344 -13.43 -35.52 -5.11
CA GLU A 344 -12.05 -36.02 -5.05
C GLU A 344 -11.22 -35.22 -4.05
N ARG A 345 -11.33 -33.88 -4.05
CA ARG A 345 -10.64 -33.04 -3.05
C ARG A 345 -11.05 -33.35 -1.63
N LYS A 346 -12.33 -33.62 -1.39
CA LYS A 346 -12.82 -34.06 -0.07
C LYS A 346 -12.22 -35.41 0.32
N ALA A 347 -12.14 -36.36 -0.62
CA ALA A 347 -11.52 -37.66 -0.39
C ALA A 347 -10.00 -37.55 -0.12
N MET A 348 -9.29 -36.72 -0.88
CA MET A 348 -7.85 -36.45 -0.68
C MET A 348 -7.55 -35.76 0.65
N ALA A 349 -8.51 -35.02 1.21
CA ALA A 349 -8.37 -34.30 2.46
C ALA A 349 -8.89 -35.07 3.70
N ALA A 350 -9.53 -36.23 3.51
CA ALA A 350 -10.11 -37.01 4.61
C ALA A 350 -9.03 -37.62 5.50
N GLU A 351 -9.24 -37.57 6.81
CA GLU A 351 -8.35 -38.20 7.79
C GLU A 351 -8.31 -39.71 7.56
N GLY A 352 -7.10 -40.27 7.49
CA GLY A 352 -6.90 -41.70 7.33
C GLY A 352 -6.94 -42.23 5.90
N ALA A 353 -6.73 -41.41 4.86
CA ALA A 353 -6.47 -41.84 3.49
C ALA A 353 -4.95 -42.07 3.26
N PRO A 354 -4.39 -43.27 3.52
CA PRO A 354 -2.94 -43.51 3.55
C PRO A 354 -2.39 -44.02 2.22
N TRP A 355 -3.25 -44.30 1.23
CA TRP A 355 -2.89 -45.07 0.06
C TRP A 355 -2.88 -44.21 -1.21
N GLY A 356 -1.77 -44.24 -1.93
CA GLY A 356 -1.62 -43.66 -3.26
C GLY A 356 -0.88 -42.31 -3.30
N PRO A 357 -0.85 -41.65 -4.48
CA PRO A 357 -0.08 -40.41 -4.71
C PRO A 357 -0.54 -39.21 -3.86
N CYS A 358 -1.63 -39.34 -3.10
CA CYS A 358 -2.17 -38.27 -2.24
C CYS A 358 -1.68 -38.33 -0.79
N ALA A 359 -0.83 -39.29 -0.41
CA ALA A 359 -0.29 -39.36 0.96
C ALA A 359 0.44 -38.07 1.38
N GLY A 360 1.01 -37.33 0.43
CA GLY A 360 1.63 -36.02 0.67
C GLY A 360 0.65 -34.99 1.24
N MET A 361 -0.65 -35.10 0.93
CA MET A 361 -1.69 -34.15 1.35
C MET A 361 -1.89 -34.06 2.86
N ALA A 362 -1.59 -35.13 3.61
CA ALA A 362 -1.68 -35.12 5.07
C ALA A 362 -0.70 -34.14 5.72
N THR A 363 0.42 -33.85 5.04
CA THR A 363 1.47 -32.92 5.51
C THR A 363 1.34 -31.52 4.92
N VAL A 364 0.40 -31.31 4.00
CA VAL A 364 0.21 -30.03 3.33
C VAL A 364 -0.50 -29.05 4.27
N PRO A 365 0.05 -27.83 4.49
CA PRO A 365 -0.61 -26.80 5.26
C PRO A 365 -2.05 -26.55 4.81
N ALA A 366 -2.97 -26.34 5.75
CA ALA A 366 -4.38 -26.10 5.44
C ALA A 366 -4.58 -24.90 4.49
N GLY A 367 -3.78 -23.84 4.65
CA GLY A 367 -3.80 -22.68 3.77
C GLY A 367 -3.56 -23.02 2.30
N TRP A 368 -2.64 -23.95 1.99
CA TRP A 368 -2.31 -24.32 0.61
C TRP A 368 -3.49 -24.92 -0.14
N ARG A 369 -4.41 -25.58 0.59
CA ARG A 369 -5.62 -26.24 0.08
C ARG A 369 -6.82 -25.31 0.03
N ASN A 370 -6.69 -24.07 0.52
CA ASN A 370 -7.79 -23.12 0.55
C ASN A 370 -8.26 -22.79 -0.88
N THR A 371 -9.48 -23.19 -1.21
CA THR A 371 -10.08 -23.01 -2.52
C THR A 371 -10.72 -21.64 -2.72
N GLN A 372 -10.75 -20.80 -1.68
CA GLN A 372 -11.27 -19.45 -1.76
C GLN A 372 -10.23 -18.53 -2.42
N PRO A 373 -10.50 -17.99 -3.62
CA PRO A 373 -9.60 -17.02 -4.21
C PRO A 373 -9.61 -15.72 -3.38
N ARG A 374 -8.48 -15.01 -3.40
CA ARG A 374 -8.43 -13.63 -2.88
C ARG A 374 -9.26 -12.71 -3.76
N ARG A 375 -9.55 -11.50 -3.28
CA ARG A 375 -10.21 -10.47 -4.08
C ARG A 375 -9.48 -10.27 -5.42
N GLN A 376 -10.18 -10.43 -6.53
CA GLN A 376 -9.63 -10.09 -7.85
C GLN A 376 -9.19 -8.62 -7.87
N CYS A 377 -7.93 -8.36 -8.19
CA CYS A 377 -7.36 -7.01 -8.15
C CYS A 377 -7.44 -6.25 -9.49
N LEU A 378 -7.72 -6.95 -10.58
CA LEU A 378 -7.94 -6.35 -11.89
C LEU A 378 -9.40 -5.91 -12.00
N PRO A 379 -9.69 -4.60 -12.16
CA PRO A 379 -11.05 -4.14 -12.42
C PRO A 379 -11.50 -4.62 -13.80
N ALA A 380 -12.80 -4.52 -14.10
CA ALA A 380 -13.33 -4.92 -15.42
C ALA A 380 -12.66 -4.20 -16.59
N ALA A 381 -12.29 -2.92 -16.42
CA ALA A 381 -11.56 -2.14 -17.40
C ALA A 381 -10.06 -2.48 -17.50
N GLY A 382 -9.56 -3.32 -16.59
CA GLY A 382 -8.15 -3.67 -16.48
C GLY A 382 -7.28 -2.59 -15.81
N ARG A 383 -5.98 -2.89 -15.73
CA ARG A 383 -4.95 -1.99 -15.17
C ARG A 383 -3.98 -1.58 -16.27
N SER A 384 -3.87 -0.29 -16.52
CA SER A 384 -3.04 0.29 -17.58
C SER A 384 -1.61 0.53 -17.13
N TYR A 385 -0.66 0.25 -18.02
CA TYR A 385 0.75 0.56 -17.90
C TYR A 385 1.20 1.27 -19.17
N ASP A 386 1.59 2.53 -19.04
CA ASP A 386 2.07 3.30 -20.17
C ASP A 386 3.48 2.86 -20.55
N PHE A 387 3.75 2.78 -21.85
CA PHE A 387 5.06 2.48 -22.36
C PHE A 387 5.50 3.49 -23.41
N SER A 388 6.81 3.54 -23.64
CA SER A 388 7.37 4.43 -24.62
C SER A 388 8.70 3.95 -25.19
N VAL A 389 9.00 4.41 -26.41
CA VAL A 389 10.24 4.15 -27.14
C VAL A 389 10.63 5.42 -27.89
N SER A 390 11.88 5.87 -27.76
CA SER A 390 12.36 7.03 -28.52
C SER A 390 12.69 6.67 -29.97
N LEU A 391 12.54 7.63 -30.88
CA LEU A 391 12.94 7.48 -32.29
C LEU A 391 14.41 7.07 -32.41
N LYS A 392 15.29 7.66 -31.58
CA LYS A 392 16.71 7.31 -31.56
C LYS A 392 16.95 5.83 -31.22
N GLU A 393 16.21 5.28 -30.26
CA GLU A 393 16.28 3.85 -29.91
C GLU A 393 15.80 2.98 -31.08
N MET A 394 14.73 3.39 -31.78
CA MET A 394 14.25 2.72 -32.99
C MET A 394 15.26 2.77 -34.13
N GLU A 395 15.87 3.93 -34.41
CA GLU A 395 16.92 4.09 -35.43
C GLU A 395 18.13 3.22 -35.13
N THR A 396 18.55 3.18 -33.87
CA THR A 396 19.68 2.35 -33.44
C THR A 396 19.36 0.87 -33.61
N CYS A 397 18.14 0.43 -33.28
CA CYS A 397 17.76 -0.98 -33.30
C CYS A 397 17.37 -1.49 -34.69
N PHE A 398 16.67 -0.68 -35.48
CA PHE A 398 16.08 -1.10 -36.75
C PHE A 398 16.78 -0.51 -37.98
N GLY A 399 17.51 0.60 -37.84
CA GLY A 399 18.20 1.26 -38.95
C GLY A 399 19.46 0.55 -39.43
N ALA A 400 20.05 -0.32 -38.60
CA ALA A 400 21.28 -1.05 -38.88
C ALA A 400 21.08 -2.55 -39.17
N LEU A 401 19.83 -2.99 -39.43
CA LEU A 401 19.54 -4.40 -39.66
C LEU A 401 19.97 -4.86 -41.06
N GLU A 402 20.78 -5.90 -41.11
CA GLU A 402 21.16 -6.55 -42.37
C GLU A 402 19.95 -7.28 -43.00
N PRO A 403 19.92 -7.48 -44.33
CA PRO A 403 18.84 -8.22 -44.98
C PRO A 403 18.61 -9.60 -44.35
N GLY A 404 17.38 -9.86 -43.90
CA GLY A 404 16.99 -11.10 -43.22
C GLY A 404 17.20 -11.10 -41.69
N GLU A 405 17.86 -10.08 -41.14
CA GLU A 405 18.01 -9.91 -39.69
C GLU A 405 16.70 -9.41 -39.06
N LYS A 406 16.50 -9.75 -37.78
CA LYS A 406 15.39 -9.29 -36.95
C LYS A 406 15.93 -8.43 -35.80
N GLY A 407 15.45 -7.20 -35.71
CA GLY A 407 15.69 -6.32 -34.56
C GLY A 407 14.64 -6.52 -33.48
N TYR A 408 15.05 -6.30 -32.23
CA TYR A 408 14.21 -6.41 -31.03
C TYR A 408 14.39 -5.18 -30.18
N LEU A 409 13.29 -4.50 -29.87
CA LEU A 409 13.32 -3.28 -29.10
C LEU A 409 12.36 -3.36 -27.92
N ILE A 410 12.90 -3.16 -26.71
CA ILE A 410 12.14 -3.29 -25.47
C ILE A 410 11.65 -1.90 -25.03
N PRO A 411 10.33 -1.64 -24.98
CA PRO A 411 9.79 -0.40 -24.49
C PRO A 411 10.10 -0.15 -23.02
N ARG A 412 10.22 1.13 -22.67
CA ARG A 412 10.27 1.58 -21.28
C ARG A 412 8.86 1.67 -20.73
N VAL A 413 8.64 1.13 -19.54
CA VAL A 413 7.39 1.15 -18.77
C VAL A 413 7.67 1.91 -17.46
N PRO A 414 7.54 3.25 -17.42
CA PRO A 414 7.99 4.06 -16.29
C PRO A 414 7.31 3.73 -14.96
N ALA A 415 6.04 3.30 -15.01
CA ALA A 415 5.28 2.92 -13.82
C ALA A 415 5.70 1.56 -13.25
N SER A 416 6.56 0.80 -13.94
CA SER A 416 7.05 -0.49 -13.48
C SER A 416 8.37 -0.38 -12.73
N ARG A 417 8.48 -1.10 -11.60
CA ARG A 417 9.71 -1.35 -10.84
C ARG A 417 10.87 -1.78 -11.74
N LEU A 418 10.61 -2.68 -12.69
CA LEU A 418 11.65 -3.25 -13.56
C LEU A 418 11.95 -2.36 -14.78
N GLY A 419 11.21 -1.26 -14.94
CA GLY A 419 11.38 -0.28 -16.00
C GLY A 419 11.04 -0.76 -17.42
N SER A 420 10.95 -2.07 -17.66
CA SER A 420 10.68 -2.66 -18.98
C SER A 420 9.83 -3.94 -18.94
N HIS A 421 9.34 -4.34 -17.76
CA HIS A 421 8.50 -5.51 -17.58
C HIS A 421 7.22 -5.15 -16.84
N ILE A 422 6.21 -6.01 -16.94
CA ILE A 422 5.02 -5.95 -16.13
C ILE A 422 4.89 -7.28 -15.41
N VAL A 423 4.71 -7.26 -14.10
CA VAL A 423 4.51 -8.48 -13.31
C VAL A 423 3.02 -8.83 -13.32
N ALA A 424 2.70 -10.06 -13.70
CA ALA A 424 1.36 -10.63 -13.69
C ALA A 424 1.41 -12.16 -13.61
N GLN A 425 0.44 -12.76 -12.94
CA GLN A 425 0.31 -14.20 -12.73
C GLN A 425 1.57 -14.85 -12.11
N GLY A 426 2.27 -14.10 -11.25
CA GLY A 426 3.55 -14.52 -10.64
C GLY A 426 4.74 -14.61 -11.61
N LEU A 427 4.62 -14.05 -12.81
CA LEU A 427 5.68 -13.99 -13.82
C LEU A 427 5.96 -12.54 -14.22
N GLU A 428 7.14 -12.31 -14.76
CA GLU A 428 7.50 -11.05 -15.40
C GLU A 428 7.15 -11.13 -16.89
N TRP A 429 6.48 -10.13 -17.45
CA TRP A 429 6.13 -10.07 -18.86
C TRP A 429 6.87 -8.92 -19.50
N ARG A 430 7.74 -9.24 -20.47
CA ARG A 430 8.53 -8.26 -21.21
C ARG A 430 7.86 -7.96 -22.55
N PRO A 431 7.17 -6.80 -22.71
CA PRO A 431 6.76 -6.35 -24.02
C PRO A 431 7.98 -6.02 -24.89
N TYR A 432 7.90 -6.27 -26.19
CA TYR A 432 8.90 -5.82 -27.13
C TYR A 432 8.33 -5.66 -28.55
N LEU A 433 8.96 -4.78 -29.32
CA LEU A 433 8.72 -4.59 -30.75
C LEU A 433 9.72 -5.43 -31.54
N GLN A 434 9.24 -6.04 -32.62
CA GLN A 434 10.08 -6.79 -33.54
C GLN A 434 9.92 -6.25 -34.96
N SER A 435 11.01 -6.04 -35.66
CA SER A 435 10.99 -5.73 -37.08
C SER A 435 12.06 -6.54 -37.81
N ALA A 436 11.74 -7.05 -38.99
CA ALA A 436 12.75 -7.61 -39.89
C ALA A 436 13.26 -6.51 -40.84
N SER A 437 14.50 -6.64 -41.32
CA SER A 437 15.02 -5.76 -42.36
C SER A 437 14.17 -5.83 -43.62
N GLY A 438 13.75 -4.67 -44.15
CA GLY A 438 12.88 -4.57 -45.31
C GLY A 438 11.41 -4.98 -45.10
N ALA A 439 10.98 -5.27 -43.87
CA ALA A 439 9.57 -5.54 -43.59
C ALA A 439 8.71 -4.29 -43.85
N SER A 440 7.42 -4.46 -44.11
CA SER A 440 6.44 -3.35 -44.18
C SER A 440 5.63 -3.19 -42.89
N THR A 441 5.93 -3.97 -41.87
CA THR A 441 5.21 -3.98 -40.60
C THR A 441 6.17 -4.30 -39.46
N ALA A 442 5.94 -3.69 -38.31
CA ALA A 442 6.53 -4.15 -37.05
C ALA A 442 5.51 -4.97 -36.25
N GLY A 443 5.98 -6.01 -35.57
CA GLY A 443 5.17 -6.80 -34.66
C GLY A 443 5.31 -6.35 -33.21
N PHE A 444 4.30 -6.66 -32.41
CA PHE A 444 4.30 -6.43 -30.95
C PHE A 444 4.15 -7.77 -30.24
N PHE A 445 5.07 -8.05 -29.31
CA PHE A 445 5.17 -9.34 -28.64
C PHE A 445 5.35 -9.16 -27.14
N VAL A 446 5.06 -10.22 -26.40
CA VAL A 446 5.37 -10.37 -24.98
C VAL A 446 6.14 -11.67 -24.76
N THR A 447 7.13 -11.63 -23.88
CA THR A 447 7.89 -12.82 -23.44
C THR A 447 7.78 -12.93 -21.92
N PRO A 448 7.31 -14.06 -21.37
CA PRO A 448 7.39 -14.29 -19.94
C PRO A 448 8.85 -14.54 -19.53
N SER A 449 9.25 -14.03 -18.36
CA SER A 449 10.46 -14.36 -17.60
C SER A 449 10.10 -14.88 -16.20
N VAL A 450 10.90 -15.81 -15.65
CA VAL A 450 10.79 -16.21 -14.25
C VAL A 450 11.51 -15.14 -13.43
N PRO A 451 10.85 -14.52 -12.44
CA PRO A 451 11.46 -13.52 -11.59
C PRO A 451 12.74 -14.02 -10.90
N ALA A 452 13.73 -13.14 -10.77
CA ALA A 452 15.02 -13.48 -10.16
C ALA A 452 14.89 -14.01 -8.72
N ALA A 453 13.92 -13.51 -7.95
CA ALA A 453 13.63 -13.98 -6.58
C ALA A 453 13.21 -15.46 -6.55
N LEU A 454 12.57 -15.94 -7.62
CA LEU A 454 12.21 -17.35 -7.80
C LEU A 454 13.35 -18.16 -8.42
N LEU A 455 14.43 -17.52 -8.87
CA LEU A 455 15.63 -18.16 -9.43
C LEU A 455 16.82 -18.21 -8.46
N ALA A 456 16.69 -17.59 -7.27
CA ALA A 456 17.75 -17.29 -6.30
C ALA A 456 19.00 -18.19 -6.42
N ALA A 457 20.06 -17.56 -6.93
CA ALA A 457 21.40 -18.03 -7.29
C ALA A 457 21.70 -19.51 -7.04
N SER A 458 21.46 -20.34 -8.05
CA SER A 458 22.17 -21.62 -8.19
C SER A 458 23.63 -21.32 -8.55
N SER A 459 24.43 -20.94 -7.56
CA SER A 459 25.85 -20.71 -7.75
C SER A 459 26.56 -22.04 -7.98
N ALA A 460 27.00 -22.24 -9.22
CA ALA A 460 28.17 -23.05 -9.61
C ALA A 460 28.11 -24.59 -9.61
N SER A 461 26.95 -25.25 -9.51
CA SER A 461 26.88 -26.71 -9.76
C SER A 461 26.07 -27.04 -11.02
N GLY A 462 26.53 -28.02 -11.81
CA GLY A 462 25.91 -28.45 -13.08
C GLY A 462 24.44 -28.89 -12.98
N THR A 463 23.87 -28.95 -11.77
CA THR A 463 22.44 -29.18 -11.53
C THR A 463 21.54 -27.96 -11.83
N ALA A 464 22.11 -26.75 -11.96
CA ALA A 464 21.38 -25.57 -12.42
C ALA A 464 20.74 -25.79 -13.80
N ALA A 465 21.40 -26.54 -14.67
CA ALA A 465 20.94 -26.81 -16.02
C ALA A 465 19.60 -27.58 -16.07
N ALA A 466 19.38 -28.53 -15.15
CA ALA A 466 18.14 -29.31 -15.12
C ALA A 466 16.95 -28.49 -14.57
N GLU A 467 17.21 -27.59 -13.61
CA GLU A 467 16.18 -26.67 -13.10
C GLU A 467 15.81 -25.61 -14.13
N ASP A 468 16.81 -25.06 -14.81
CA ASP A 468 16.60 -24.13 -15.93
C ASP A 468 15.89 -24.84 -17.10
N GLU A 469 16.20 -26.10 -17.38
CA GLU A 469 15.50 -26.88 -18.40
C GLU A 469 14.02 -27.11 -18.06
N LEU A 470 13.71 -27.43 -16.80
CA LEU A 470 12.33 -27.56 -16.32
C LEU A 470 11.56 -26.24 -16.43
N LEU A 471 12.18 -25.12 -16.06
CA LEU A 471 11.56 -23.80 -16.19
C LEU A 471 11.40 -23.39 -17.64
N MET A 472 12.42 -23.57 -18.48
CA MET A 472 12.38 -23.25 -19.91
C MET A 472 11.39 -24.15 -20.65
N GLY A 473 11.18 -25.39 -20.20
CA GLY A 473 10.15 -26.30 -20.70
C GLY A 473 8.73 -25.93 -20.24
N ALA A 474 8.60 -25.14 -19.18
CA ALA A 474 7.30 -24.74 -18.65
C ALA A 474 6.54 -23.86 -19.65
N VAL A 475 5.22 -23.91 -19.52
CA VAL A 475 4.31 -23.29 -20.46
C VAL A 475 3.41 -22.32 -19.69
N ALA A 476 3.35 -21.08 -20.16
CA ALA A 476 2.61 -19.96 -19.59
C ALA A 476 1.37 -19.64 -20.42
N ALA A 477 0.21 -19.54 -19.76
CA ALA A 477 -0.92 -18.86 -20.38
C ALA A 477 -0.58 -17.37 -20.46
N VAL A 478 -0.75 -16.77 -21.64
CA VAL A 478 -0.53 -15.34 -21.81
C VAL A 478 -1.66 -14.60 -21.08
N PRO A 479 -1.37 -13.65 -20.19
CA PRO A 479 -2.40 -12.86 -19.53
C PRO A 479 -3.26 -12.17 -20.57
N ARG A 480 -4.53 -11.93 -20.24
CA ARG A 480 -5.39 -11.12 -21.11
C ARG A 480 -4.87 -9.70 -21.09
N VAL A 481 -4.31 -9.25 -22.20
CA VAL A 481 -3.69 -7.94 -22.33
C VAL A 481 -4.28 -7.24 -23.53
N GLN A 482 -4.74 -6.01 -23.34
CA GLN A 482 -5.03 -5.10 -24.44
C GLN A 482 -3.85 -4.15 -24.60
N VAL A 483 -3.29 -4.11 -25.81
CA VAL A 483 -2.21 -3.19 -26.16
C VAL A 483 -2.80 -2.10 -27.04
N SER A 484 -2.39 -0.86 -26.79
CA SER A 484 -2.70 0.28 -27.64
C SER A 484 -1.43 1.07 -27.96
N VAL A 485 -1.37 1.61 -29.17
CA VAL A 485 -0.30 2.52 -29.60
C VAL A 485 -0.95 3.81 -30.07
N CYS A 486 -0.41 4.93 -29.59
CA CYS A 486 -0.87 6.25 -29.95
C CYS A 486 -0.31 6.66 -31.31
N GLY A 487 -1.08 7.45 -32.04
CA GLY A 487 -0.65 8.13 -33.25
C GLY A 487 -0.03 9.49 -32.94
N ALA A 488 0.47 10.15 -33.99
CA ALA A 488 1.20 11.41 -33.88
C ALA A 488 0.42 12.56 -33.18
N ALA A 489 -0.92 12.56 -33.28
CA ALA A 489 -1.78 13.55 -32.64
C ALA A 489 -2.45 13.03 -31.35
N GLY A 490 -1.93 11.94 -30.76
CA GLY A 490 -2.37 11.38 -29.49
C GLY A 490 -3.61 10.47 -29.57
N GLN A 491 -4.26 10.36 -30.73
CA GLN A 491 -5.34 9.38 -30.95
C GLN A 491 -4.80 7.96 -30.91
N GLN A 492 -5.64 6.97 -30.62
CA GLN A 492 -5.27 5.56 -30.77
C GLN A 492 -5.05 5.23 -32.26
N ALA A 493 -3.81 4.89 -32.63
CA ALA A 493 -3.44 4.51 -34.00
C ALA A 493 -3.54 3.01 -34.23
N TRP A 494 -3.33 2.22 -33.17
CA TRP A 494 -3.48 0.76 -33.21
C TRP A 494 -3.96 0.22 -31.86
N SER A 495 -4.72 -0.88 -31.91
CA SER A 495 -5.03 -1.71 -30.75
C SER A 495 -5.00 -3.18 -31.13
N GLY A 496 -4.48 -4.00 -30.23
CA GLY A 496 -4.58 -5.45 -30.32
C GLY A 496 -4.86 -6.05 -28.95
N GLN A 497 -5.46 -7.23 -28.92
CA GLN A 497 -5.57 -8.03 -27.71
C GLN A 497 -4.62 -9.23 -27.84
N LEU A 498 -3.89 -9.51 -26.77
CA LEU A 498 -3.07 -10.70 -26.56
C LEU A 498 -3.70 -11.52 -25.43
N GLY A 499 -3.67 -12.84 -25.53
CA GLY A 499 -4.19 -13.68 -24.46
C GLY A 499 -5.71 -13.80 -24.43
N GLY A 500 -6.18 -14.78 -23.65
CA GLY A 500 -7.60 -14.98 -23.33
C GLY A 500 -8.32 -16.05 -24.12
N ASP A 501 -7.70 -16.58 -25.18
CA ASP A 501 -8.13 -17.82 -25.81
C ASP A 501 -7.34 -19.02 -25.25
N ALA A 502 -7.83 -20.23 -25.52
CA ALA A 502 -7.18 -21.46 -25.07
C ALA A 502 -5.82 -21.70 -25.75
N ASP A 503 -5.56 -21.03 -26.87
CA ASP A 503 -4.37 -21.19 -27.70
C ASP A 503 -3.26 -20.18 -27.37
N SER A 504 -3.56 -19.15 -26.57
CA SER A 504 -2.62 -18.12 -26.11
C SER A 504 -1.71 -18.66 -25.02
N ILE A 505 -0.88 -19.58 -25.44
CA ILE A 505 0.02 -20.34 -24.61
C ILE A 505 1.43 -20.16 -25.17
N VAL A 506 2.36 -19.77 -24.30
CA VAL A 506 3.74 -19.49 -24.68
C VAL A 506 4.70 -20.27 -23.78
N ARG A 507 5.71 -20.88 -24.39
CA ARG A 507 6.77 -21.54 -23.64
C ARG A 507 7.65 -20.48 -22.96
N MET A 508 8.11 -20.78 -21.76
CA MET A 508 8.96 -19.90 -20.97
C MET A 508 10.23 -19.51 -21.77
N GLY A 509 10.52 -18.21 -21.86
CA GLY A 509 11.61 -17.67 -22.69
C GLY A 509 11.32 -17.55 -24.19
N TYR A 510 10.16 -18.03 -24.67
CA TYR A 510 9.64 -17.76 -26.01
C TYR A 510 8.66 -16.59 -25.98
N SER A 511 8.31 -16.08 -27.15
CA SER A 511 7.42 -14.93 -27.26
C SER A 511 6.09 -15.25 -27.91
N TRP A 512 5.10 -14.42 -27.61
CA TRP A 512 3.77 -14.46 -28.20
C TRP A 512 3.34 -13.05 -28.59
N GLY A 513 2.70 -12.88 -29.75
CA GLY A 513 2.39 -11.53 -30.22
C GLY A 513 1.70 -11.47 -31.57
N VAL A 514 1.45 -10.23 -32.00
CA VAL A 514 0.89 -9.91 -33.31
C VAL A 514 2.03 -9.50 -34.23
N VAL A 515 2.32 -10.34 -35.23
CA VAL A 515 3.44 -10.13 -36.17
C VAL A 515 3.29 -8.84 -37.00
N LYS A 516 2.05 -8.48 -37.34
CA LYS A 516 1.71 -7.30 -38.14
C LYS A 516 0.94 -6.27 -37.31
N ALA A 517 1.49 -5.89 -36.16
CA ALA A 517 0.83 -4.95 -35.26
C ALA A 517 0.84 -3.53 -35.84
N LEU A 518 1.99 -3.05 -36.31
CA LEU A 518 2.18 -1.66 -36.72
C LEU A 518 2.56 -1.63 -38.20
N GLU A 519 1.59 -1.33 -39.04
CA GLU A 519 1.81 -1.19 -40.48
C GLU A 519 2.61 0.06 -40.78
N TRP A 520 3.67 -0.08 -41.57
CA TRP A 520 4.44 1.05 -42.06
C TRP A 520 3.66 1.65 -43.22
N ARG A 521 3.25 2.91 -43.06
CA ARG A 521 2.76 3.67 -44.20
C ARG A 521 3.98 4.26 -44.86
N GLU A 522 4.22 3.89 -46.11
CA GLU A 522 5.05 4.74 -46.97
C GLU A 522 4.37 6.11 -46.94
N ALA A 523 5.03 7.09 -46.32
CA ALA A 523 4.63 8.47 -46.46
C ALA A 523 4.54 8.68 -47.96
N ALA A 524 3.35 9.01 -48.47
CA ALA A 524 3.17 9.34 -49.87
C ALA A 524 4.23 10.40 -50.15
N ILE A 525 5.31 10.00 -50.83
CA ILE A 525 6.35 10.90 -51.25
C ILE A 525 5.60 11.74 -52.27
N ASN A 526 5.01 12.84 -51.81
CA ASN A 526 4.47 13.86 -52.67
C ASN A 526 5.65 14.22 -53.54
N GLN A 527 5.62 13.72 -54.78
CA GLN A 527 6.57 14.03 -55.83
C GLN A 527 6.39 15.51 -56.18
N GLN A 528 6.74 16.40 -55.25
CA GLN A 528 7.08 17.78 -55.57
C GLN A 528 8.47 17.75 -56.19
N THR A 529 8.45 17.26 -57.44
CA THR A 529 9.19 17.76 -58.58
C THR A 529 9.63 19.21 -58.37
N GLY A 530 10.91 19.42 -58.15
CA GLY A 530 11.46 20.75 -57.84
C GLY A 530 12.97 20.80 -57.71
N ASN A 531 13.67 20.37 -58.76
CA ASN A 531 15.00 20.80 -59.20
C ASN A 531 16.09 21.23 -58.19
N ASN A 532 17.23 20.55 -58.34
CA ASN A 532 18.60 21.08 -58.23
C ASN A 532 19.12 21.61 -56.89
N SER A 533 19.81 20.74 -56.15
CA SER A 533 21.11 21.09 -55.56
C SER A 533 21.93 19.85 -55.24
N ASN A 534 23.05 19.67 -55.96
CA ASN A 534 24.12 18.71 -55.64
C ASN A 534 24.76 19.10 -54.30
N GLY A 535 24.62 18.26 -53.26
CA GLY A 535 25.33 18.46 -52.01
C GLY A 535 25.18 17.31 -51.00
N ALA A 536 26.30 16.62 -50.75
CA ALA A 536 26.60 15.75 -49.62
C ALA A 536 25.74 14.48 -49.40
N ALA A 537 26.17 13.38 -50.03
CA ALA A 537 25.80 12.02 -49.67
C ALA A 537 26.43 11.62 -48.32
N GLY A 538 25.62 11.41 -47.28
CA GLY A 538 26.13 10.92 -46.00
C GLY A 538 25.12 10.60 -44.89
N SER A 539 23.84 10.99 -45.01
CA SER A 539 22.86 10.81 -43.92
C SER A 539 21.44 10.43 -44.41
N SER A 540 21.35 9.55 -45.42
CA SER A 540 20.07 9.21 -46.06
C SER A 540 19.29 8.10 -45.35
N GLY A 541 19.96 7.22 -44.59
CA GLY A 541 19.34 6.04 -43.97
C GLY A 541 18.33 6.35 -42.86
N ASN A 542 18.69 7.23 -41.91
CA ASN A 542 17.87 7.49 -40.73
C ASN A 542 16.53 8.17 -41.07
N SER A 543 16.51 9.00 -42.12
CA SER A 543 15.32 9.70 -42.60
C SER A 543 14.19 8.73 -43.02
N LYS A 544 14.54 7.59 -43.62
CA LYS A 544 13.54 6.61 -44.07
C LYS A 544 12.81 5.92 -42.93
N LEU A 545 13.54 5.52 -41.88
CA LEU A 545 12.93 4.87 -40.73
C LEU A 545 12.00 5.85 -39.99
N ALA A 546 12.46 7.08 -39.76
CA ALA A 546 11.63 8.12 -39.16
C ALA A 546 10.32 8.34 -39.94
N ALA A 547 10.36 8.33 -41.27
CA ALA A 547 9.18 8.44 -42.11
C ALA A 547 8.21 7.25 -41.95
N CYS A 548 8.71 6.02 -41.87
CA CYS A 548 7.87 4.82 -41.66
C CYS A 548 7.13 4.84 -40.32
N TRP A 549 7.76 5.38 -39.27
CA TRP A 549 7.18 5.46 -37.93
C TRP A 549 6.37 6.74 -37.68
N ALA A 550 6.48 7.75 -38.55
CA ALA A 550 5.83 9.05 -38.40
C ALA A 550 4.35 9.00 -37.99
N PRO A 551 3.51 8.06 -38.49
CA PRO A 551 2.11 7.97 -38.04
C PRO A 551 1.92 7.68 -36.55
N TYR A 552 2.92 7.05 -35.91
CA TYR A 552 2.91 6.60 -34.52
C TYR A 552 3.78 7.46 -33.58
N LEU A 553 4.57 8.40 -34.12
CA LEU A 553 5.48 9.22 -33.32
C LEU A 553 4.78 10.45 -32.76
N GLN A 554 4.48 10.43 -31.45
CA GLN A 554 4.01 11.61 -30.73
C GLN A 554 5.09 12.70 -30.74
N GLY A 555 4.69 13.92 -31.13
CA GLY A 555 5.60 15.05 -31.29
C GLY A 555 6.79 14.77 -32.21
N GLY A 556 6.66 13.79 -33.12
CA GLY A 556 7.72 13.39 -34.06
C GLY A 556 8.94 12.69 -33.45
N SER A 557 8.92 12.34 -32.16
CA SER A 557 10.14 11.87 -31.46
C SER A 557 9.98 10.57 -30.66
N ARG A 558 8.74 10.17 -30.33
CA ARG A 558 8.52 9.03 -29.43
C ARG A 558 7.29 8.23 -29.82
N LEU A 559 7.43 6.91 -29.84
CA LEU A 559 6.31 5.99 -29.85
C LEU A 559 5.81 5.87 -28.42
N GLU A 560 4.52 6.09 -28.20
CA GLU A 560 3.88 5.93 -26.89
C GLU A 560 2.65 5.05 -27.02
N GLY A 561 2.32 4.35 -25.95
CA GLY A 561 1.18 3.44 -25.92
C GLY A 561 0.87 2.98 -24.50
N SER A 562 -0.10 2.10 -24.39
CA SER A 562 -0.47 1.50 -23.12
C SER A 562 -0.66 -0.01 -23.23
N ILE A 563 -0.36 -0.71 -22.14
CA ILE A 563 -0.59 -2.13 -21.94
C ILE A 563 -1.60 -2.25 -20.81
N VAL A 564 -2.80 -2.73 -21.10
CA VAL A 564 -3.88 -2.90 -20.14
C VAL A 564 -4.02 -4.37 -19.79
N LEU A 565 -3.67 -4.74 -18.55
CA LEU A 565 -3.93 -6.08 -18.03
C LEU A 565 -5.42 -6.22 -17.70
N LEU A 566 -6.10 -7.16 -18.35
CA LEU A 566 -7.51 -7.44 -18.17
C LEU A 566 -7.72 -8.61 -17.19
N PRO A 567 -8.85 -8.66 -16.47
CA PRO A 567 -9.16 -9.79 -15.61
C PRO A 567 -9.32 -11.09 -16.42
N PRO A 568 -9.21 -12.26 -15.77
CA PRO A 568 -9.54 -13.55 -16.39
C PRO A 568 -10.92 -13.52 -17.05
N ALA A 569 -11.12 -14.35 -18.07
CA ALA A 569 -12.45 -14.54 -18.63
C ALA A 569 -13.39 -15.09 -17.53
N PRO A 570 -14.67 -14.66 -17.50
CA PRO A 570 -15.64 -15.08 -16.49
C PRO A 570 -15.94 -16.58 -16.51
#